data_AF-A0AAD7FMH8-F1
#
_entry.id   AF-A0AAD7FMH8-F1
#
_cell.length_a   1.000
_cell.length_b   1.000
_cell.length_c   1.000
_cell.angle_alpha   90.00
_cell.angle_beta   90.00
_cell.angle_gamma   90.00
#
_symmetry.space_group_name_H-M   'P 1'
#
loop_
_entity.id
_entity.type
_entity.pdbx_description
1 polymer ?
#
loop_
_entity_poly.entity_id
_entity_poly.type
_entity_poly.pdbx_seq_one_letter_code
_entity_poly.pdbx_strand_id
1 'polypeptide(L)'
;MLFSAAFAFLALAVSTVSAETHTVTFDNRCNTGTPTLISNTGTVLSTGGAYTTNAALFGAIAYLQTGGCGFNGDHCTMVEITLRNPPSPGAGSSVDLTLIPP
;
A
#
# COMPACT_ATOMS: atom_id res chain seq x y z
N MET A 1 -45.80 -1.81 -41.12
CA MET A 1 -45.46 -0.85 -40.05
C MET A 1 -45.54 -1.57 -38.71
N LEU A 2 -44.53 -2.36 -38.30
CA LEU A 2 -44.52 -3.00 -36.96
C LEU A 2 -43.19 -3.70 -36.61
N PHE A 3 -42.03 -3.25 -37.10
CA PHE A 3 -40.74 -3.81 -36.65
C PHE A 3 -39.61 -2.76 -36.67
N SER A 4 -39.87 -1.54 -36.18
CA SER A 4 -38.86 -0.46 -36.15
C SER A 4 -38.49 0.01 -34.72
N ALA A 5 -38.76 -0.78 -33.69
CA ALA A 5 -38.54 -0.36 -32.29
C ALA A 5 -37.64 -1.31 -31.48
N ALA A 6 -36.71 -2.02 -32.13
CA ALA A 6 -35.82 -2.97 -31.45
C ALA A 6 -34.37 -2.47 -31.28
N PHE A 7 -34.12 -1.17 -31.49
CA PHE A 7 -32.81 -0.56 -31.26
C PHE A 7 -32.98 0.59 -30.27
N ALA A 8 -32.25 0.51 -29.15
CA ALA A 8 -31.89 1.59 -28.22
C ALA A 8 -32.32 1.38 -26.75
N PHE A 9 -31.93 0.26 -26.14
CA PHE A 9 -31.77 0.21 -24.68
C PHE A 9 -30.59 -0.70 -24.29
N LEU A 10 -29.37 -0.30 -24.70
CA LEU A 10 -28.15 -0.77 -24.04
C LEU A 10 -27.55 0.41 -23.29
N ALA A 11 -28.18 0.78 -22.17
CA ALA A 11 -27.61 1.74 -21.24
C ALA A 11 -26.41 1.05 -20.56
N LEU A 12 -25.20 1.40 -20.99
CA LEU A 12 -23.96 1.05 -20.33
C LEU A 12 -23.97 1.65 -18.92
N ALA A 13 -24.34 0.86 -17.92
CA ALA A 13 -24.07 1.18 -16.53
C ALA A 13 -22.56 1.10 -16.33
N VAL A 14 -21.86 2.21 -16.54
CA VAL A 14 -20.46 2.35 -16.12
C VAL A 14 -20.49 2.52 -14.61
N SER A 15 -20.48 1.41 -13.88
CA SER A 15 -20.20 1.43 -12.45
C SER A 15 -18.77 1.94 -12.28
N THR A 16 -18.62 3.13 -11.70
CA THR A 16 -17.32 3.61 -11.25
C THR A 16 -16.90 2.71 -10.09
N VAL A 17 -16.12 1.66 -10.37
CA VAL A 17 -15.43 0.92 -9.32
C VAL A 17 -14.46 1.91 -8.68
N SER A 18 -14.75 2.32 -7.44
CA SER A 18 -13.77 3.02 -6.62
C SER A 18 -12.67 2.02 -6.29
N ALA A 19 -11.70 1.88 -7.20
CA ALA A 19 -10.54 1.05 -6.97
C ALA A 19 -9.75 1.66 -5.81
N GLU A 20 -9.43 0.83 -4.83
CA GLU A 20 -8.57 1.25 -3.73
C GLU A 20 -7.17 1.49 -4.27
N THR A 21 -6.57 2.63 -3.91
CA THR A 21 -5.19 2.93 -4.28
C THR A 21 -4.45 3.43 -3.05
N HIS A 22 -3.31 2.83 -2.77
CA HIS A 22 -2.44 3.18 -1.67
C HIS A 22 -1.07 3.54 -2.20
N THR A 23 -0.50 4.65 -1.72
CA THR A 23 0.85 5.08 -2.08
C THR A 23 1.67 5.29 -0.81
N VAL A 24 2.85 4.68 -0.77
CA VAL A 24 3.88 4.89 0.25
C VAL A 24 5.00 5.72 -0.37
N THR A 25 5.31 6.87 0.22
CA THR A 25 6.40 7.75 -0.20
C THR A 25 7.38 7.94 0.94
N PHE A 26 8.67 7.97 0.64
CA PHE A 26 9.72 8.19 1.62
C PHE A 26 10.30 9.60 1.50
N ASP A 27 10.54 10.22 2.64
CA ASP A 27 11.21 11.51 2.77
C ASP A 27 12.42 11.34 3.69
N ASN A 28 13.56 10.97 3.10
CA ASN A 28 14.79 10.76 3.84
C ASN A 28 15.57 12.08 3.99
N ARG A 29 15.40 12.75 5.13
CA ARG A 29 16.14 13.97 5.48
C ARG A 29 17.51 13.72 6.12
N CYS A 30 17.93 12.46 6.29
CA CYS A 30 19.21 12.13 6.90
C CYS A 30 20.40 12.26 5.95
N ASN A 31 20.16 12.43 4.64
CA ASN A 31 21.16 12.41 3.56
C ASN A 31 22.04 11.13 3.51
N THR A 32 21.67 10.09 4.25
CA THR A 32 22.34 8.79 4.32
C THR A 32 21.28 7.69 4.54
N GLY A 33 21.65 6.45 4.24
CA GLY A 33 20.74 5.31 4.32
C GLY A 33 19.72 5.23 3.18
N THR A 34 19.11 4.06 3.03
CA THR A 34 18.16 3.74 1.98
C THR A 34 16.82 3.38 2.59
N PRO A 35 15.74 4.16 2.38
CA PRO A 35 14.41 3.74 2.78
C PRO A 35 14.04 2.44 2.07
N THR A 36 13.60 1.44 2.82
CA THR A 36 13.24 0.12 2.29
C THR A 36 11.83 -0.20 2.72
N LEU A 37 10.98 -0.65 1.80
CA LEU A 37 9.64 -1.17 2.04
C LEU A 37 9.62 -2.65 1.69
N ILE A 38 9.13 -3.49 2.60
CA ILE A 38 9.03 -4.94 2.41
C ILE A 38 7.61 -5.39 2.74
N SER A 39 7.06 -6.28 1.91
CA SER A 39 5.77 -6.92 2.18
C SER A 39 5.84 -7.86 3.38
N ASN A 40 4.67 -8.24 3.91
CA ASN A 40 4.56 -9.31 4.91
C ASN A 40 5.06 -10.69 4.42
N THR A 41 5.28 -10.88 3.12
CA THR A 41 5.85 -12.10 2.53
C THR A 41 7.36 -12.00 2.28
N GLY A 42 8.00 -10.89 2.66
CA GLY A 42 9.43 -10.69 2.47
C GLY A 42 9.84 -10.20 1.08
N THR A 43 8.89 -9.76 0.24
CA THR A 43 9.21 -9.16 -1.06
C THR A 43 9.60 -7.70 -0.85
N VAL A 44 10.74 -7.28 -1.40
CA VAL A 44 11.11 -5.85 -1.43
C VAL A 44 10.21 -5.12 -2.41
N LEU A 45 9.41 -4.18 -1.91
CA LEU A 45 8.45 -3.39 -2.69
C LEU A 45 9.05 -2.06 -3.14
N SER A 46 9.97 -1.49 -2.36
CA SER A 46 10.69 -0.26 -2.71
C SER A 46 12.02 -0.14 -1.95
N THR A 47 12.98 0.52 -2.57
CA THR A 47 14.28 0.92 -1.99
C THR A 47 14.49 2.44 -2.11
N GLY A 48 13.41 3.21 -1.91
CA GLY A 48 13.45 4.68 -1.79
C GLY A 48 12.47 5.42 -2.71
N GLY A 49 11.98 4.75 -3.75
CA GLY A 49 10.93 5.29 -4.62
C GLY A 49 9.54 5.23 -4.00
N ALA A 50 8.60 5.99 -4.56
CA ALA A 50 7.20 5.83 -4.23
C ALA A 50 6.73 4.42 -4.63
N TYR A 51 6.00 3.74 -3.75
CA TYR A 51 5.34 2.47 -4.05
C TYR A 51 3.84 2.69 -4.08
N THR A 52 3.20 2.38 -5.21
CA THR A 52 1.74 2.45 -5.38
C THR A 52 1.17 1.07 -5.64
N THR A 53 0.09 0.73 -4.95
CA THR A 53 -0.66 -0.51 -5.13
C THR A 53 -2.15 -0.20 -5.26
N ASN A 54 -2.85 -0.95 -6.13
CA ASN A 54 -4.31 -0.90 -6.27
C ASN A 54 -5.02 -2.00 -5.45
N ALA A 55 -4.33 -2.49 -4.42
CA ALA A 55 -4.78 -3.52 -3.51
C ALA A 55 -4.30 -3.20 -2.11
N ALA A 56 -4.99 -3.73 -1.11
CA ALA A 56 -4.59 -3.63 0.28
C ALA A 56 -3.14 -4.09 0.50
N LEU A 57 -2.42 -3.35 1.34
CA LEU A 57 -1.06 -3.64 1.78
C LEU A 57 -1.12 -4.05 3.24
N PHE A 58 -0.98 -5.34 3.54
CA PHE A 58 -1.08 -5.86 4.91
C PHE A 58 0.29 -6.14 5.50
N GLY A 59 0.53 -5.66 6.73
CA GLY A 59 1.73 -6.00 7.50
C GLY A 59 3.04 -5.70 6.76
N ALA A 60 3.06 -4.65 5.94
CA ALA A 60 4.30 -4.23 5.32
C ALA A 60 5.16 -3.53 6.37
N ILE A 61 6.47 -3.69 6.24
CA ILE A 61 7.45 -3.05 7.12
C ILE A 61 8.24 -2.07 6.27
N ALA A 62 8.35 -0.83 6.74
CA ALA A 62 9.31 0.12 6.22
C ALA A 62 10.38 0.48 7.26
N TYR A 63 11.60 0.69 6.81
CA TYR A 63 12.72 1.08 7.67
C TYR A 63 13.79 1.83 6.86
N LEU A 64 14.66 2.56 7.54
CA LEU A 64 15.82 3.20 6.91
C LEU A 64 17.03 2.27 7.02
N GLN A 65 17.40 1.60 5.92
CA GLN A 65 18.57 0.73 5.89
C GLN A 65 19.85 1.56 5.94
N THR A 66 20.62 1.44 7.02
CA THR A 66 21.88 2.15 7.25
C THR A 66 23.11 1.23 7.18
N GLY A 67 22.91 -0.06 6.88
CA GLY A 67 23.92 -1.13 6.87
C GLY A 67 23.87 -2.03 8.11
N GLY A 68 23.20 -1.59 9.18
CA GLY A 68 23.05 -2.35 10.42
C GLY A 68 21.69 -3.02 10.63
N CYS A 69 20.70 -2.70 9.81
CA CYS A 69 19.36 -3.29 9.94
C CYS A 69 19.33 -4.68 9.30
N GLY A 70 18.67 -5.64 9.95
CA GLY A 70 18.31 -6.92 9.36
C GLY A 70 17.39 -6.77 8.15
N PHE A 71 17.16 -7.87 7.42
CA PHE A 71 16.41 -7.84 6.16
C PHE A 71 15.01 -7.25 6.33
N ASN A 72 14.31 -7.56 7.42
CA ASN A 72 12.96 -7.07 7.75
C ASN A 72 12.99 -5.87 8.72
N GLY A 73 14.07 -5.10 8.75
CA GLY A 73 14.21 -3.94 9.63
C GLY A 73 14.62 -4.28 11.06
N ASP A 74 14.90 -5.55 11.35
CA ASP A 74 15.40 -6.00 12.66
C ASP A 74 16.62 -5.18 13.12
N HIS A 75 16.72 -4.93 14.42
CA HIS A 75 17.67 -4.01 15.06
C HIS A 75 17.57 -2.53 14.64
N CYS A 76 16.48 -2.13 13.97
CA CYS A 76 16.21 -0.74 13.58
C CYS A 76 14.80 -0.30 13.94
N THR A 77 14.55 1.01 13.93
CA THR A 77 13.18 1.54 14.00
C THR A 77 12.42 1.17 12.75
N MET A 78 11.24 0.61 12.94
CA MET A 78 10.36 0.16 11.86
C MET A 78 9.05 0.94 11.86
N VAL A 79 8.46 1.03 10.68
CA VAL A 79 7.10 1.50 10.44
C VAL A 79 6.29 0.29 10.02
N GLU A 80 5.34 -0.13 10.86
CA GLU A 80 4.42 -1.22 10.54
C GLU A 80 3.20 -0.64 9.83
N ILE A 81 2.85 -1.21 8.68
CA ILE A 81 1.92 -0.60 7.73
C ILE A 81 0.82 -1.59 7.35
N THR A 82 -0.42 -1.20 7.62
CA THR A 82 -1.62 -1.78 7.00
C THR A 82 -2.37 -0.69 6.27
N LEU A 83 -2.51 -0.80 4.94
CA LEU A 83 -3.29 0.11 4.11
C LEU A 83 -4.42 -0.67 3.45
N ARG A 84 -5.67 -0.30 3.74
CA ARG A 84 -6.85 -0.99 3.24
C ARG A 84 -8.07 -0.09 3.31
N ASN A 85 -9.09 -0.42 2.53
CA ASN A 85 -10.44 0.09 2.82
C ASN A 85 -10.97 -0.46 4.17
N PRO A 86 -11.65 0.37 4.97
CA PRO A 86 -12.22 -0.04 6.25
C PRO A 86 -13.39 -1.03 6.04
N PRO A 87 -13.34 -2.25 6.63
CA PRO A 87 -14.47 -3.18 6.61
C PRO A 87 -15.55 -2.82 7.64
N SER A 88 -15.19 -2.00 8.63
CA SER A 88 -16.04 -1.47 9.70
C SER A 88 -15.41 -0.17 10.24
N PRO A 89 -16.17 0.68 10.97
CA PRO A 89 -15.61 1.84 11.65
C PRO A 89 -14.40 1.46 12.51
N GLY A 90 -13.28 2.15 12.31
CA GLY A 90 -12.03 1.92 13.06
C GLY A 90 -11.14 0.76 12.58
N ALA A 91 -11.54 -0.02 11.57
CA ALA A 91 -10.79 -1.19 11.10
C ALA A 91 -10.08 -0.99 9.73
N GLY A 92 -9.83 0.28 9.36
CA GLY A 92 -9.19 0.66 8.11
C GLY A 92 -7.67 0.56 8.16
N SER A 93 -7.02 1.49 7.46
CA SER A 93 -5.57 1.62 7.49
C SER A 93 -5.05 1.96 8.90
N SER A 94 -3.90 1.39 9.25
CA SER A 94 -3.16 1.70 10.46
C SER A 94 -1.66 1.77 10.13
N VAL A 95 -0.98 2.69 10.80
CA VAL A 95 0.47 2.81 10.75
C VAL A 95 0.95 3.10 12.16
N ASP A 96 1.99 2.39 12.56
CA ASP A 96 2.63 2.60 13.86
C ASP A 96 4.16 2.48 13.74
N LEU A 97 4.83 2.93 14.79
CA LEU A 97 6.29 2.90 14.90
C LEU A 97 6.66 1.92 15.99
N THR A 98 7.60 1.03 15.67
CA THR A 98 8.04 0.01 16.62
C THR A 98 9.56 -0.04 16.72
N LEU A 99 10.02 -0.37 17.94
CA LEU A 99 11.39 -0.78 18.25
C LEU A 99 11.42 -2.24 18.72
N ILE A 100 10.26 -2.92 18.70
CA ILE A 100 10.16 -4.33 19.04
C ILE A 100 10.58 -5.12 17.80
N PRO A 101 11.51 -6.08 17.93
CA PRO A 101 11.92 -6.91 16.80
C PRO A 101 10.75 -7.68 16.16
N PRO A 102 10.76 -7.88 14.83
CA PRO A 102 9.75 -8.61 14.06
C PRO A 102 9.75 -10.13 14.28
#